data_AF-A0A2X2BH87-F1
#
_entry.id   AF-A0A2X2BH87-F1
#
_cell.length_a   1.000
_cell.length_b   1.000
_cell.length_c   1.000
_cell.angle_alpha   90.00
_cell.angle_beta   90.00
_cell.angle_gamma   90.00
#
_symmetry.space_group_name_H-M   'P 1'
#
loop_
_entity.id
_entity.type
_entity.pdbx_description
1 polymer ?
#
loop_
_entity_poly.entity_id
_entity_poly.type
_entity_poly.pdbx_seq_one_letter_code
_entity_poly.pdbx_strand_id
1 'polypeptide(L)'
;MFHALCGDVSKQMTLNNEPLKLWQWKNVFVSGHWMVTTGAKESPLIRGIEGELLNIRESTSQMGKKRMSSLIEYSTAWAVQSGVKLRTTRYEYNYYGHRE
;
A
#
# COMPACT_ATOMS: atom_id res chain seq x y z
N MET A 1 10.36 0.48 -3.05
CA MET A 1 9.67 1.71 -2.59
C MET A 1 8.39 1.37 -1.83
N PHE A 2 7.35 0.81 -2.47
CA PHE A 2 6.07 0.50 -1.81
C PHE A 2 6.18 -0.35 -0.53
N HIS A 3 7.02 -1.40 -0.55
CA HIS A 3 7.27 -2.24 0.64
C HIS A 3 7.84 -1.44 1.83
N ALA A 4 8.78 -0.53 1.57
CA ALA A 4 9.37 0.31 2.62
C ALA A 4 8.34 1.28 3.21
N LEU A 5 7.51 1.90 2.36
CA LEU A 5 6.39 2.74 2.77
C LEU A 5 5.43 1.98 3.71
N CYS A 6 5.04 0.76 3.35
CA CYS A 6 4.20 -0.08 4.21
C CYS A 6 4.88 -0.38 5.57
N GLY A 7 6.21 -0.56 5.55
CA GLY A 7 6.99 -0.79 6.76
C GLY A 7 7.07 0.43 7.68
N ASP A 8 7.17 1.63 7.12
CA ASP A 8 7.19 2.87 7.90
C ASP A 8 5.82 3.15 8.54
N VAL A 9 4.73 2.91 7.80
CA VAL A 9 3.36 3.03 8.31
C VAL A 9 3.10 2.00 9.42
N SER A 10 3.50 0.75 9.22
CA SER A 10 3.31 -0.35 10.18
C SER A 10 3.92 -0.08 11.56
N LYS A 11 4.99 0.71 11.63
CA LYS A 11 5.67 1.06 12.89
C LYS A 11 5.05 2.25 13.61
N GLN A 12 4.24 3.05 12.93
CA GLN A 12 3.81 4.37 13.40
C GLN A 12 2.30 4.48 13.53
N MET A 13 1.53 3.65 12.81
CA MET A 13 0.08 3.75 12.72
C MET A 13 -0.60 2.46 13.17
N THR A 14 -1.75 2.62 13.80
CA THR A 14 -2.76 1.58 13.99
C THR A 14 -3.92 1.83 13.03
N LEU A 15 -4.66 0.77 12.68
CA LEU A 15 -5.92 0.89 11.96
C LEU A 15 -7.04 0.41 12.88
N ASN A 16 -8.02 1.27 13.18
CA ASN A 16 -9.09 0.98 14.13
C ASN A 16 -8.54 0.50 15.50
N ASN A 17 -7.49 1.15 16.00
CA ASN A 17 -6.74 0.78 17.21
C ASN A 17 -5.97 -0.55 17.15
N GLU A 18 -5.96 -1.24 16.01
CA GLU A 18 -5.21 -2.48 15.84
C GLU A 18 -3.84 -2.21 15.19
N PRO A 19 -2.73 -2.66 15.81
CA PRO A 19 -1.43 -2.60 15.16
C PRO A 19 -1.36 -3.64 14.04
N LEU A 20 -1.11 -3.19 12.82
CA LEU A 20 -1.00 -4.06 11.66
C LEU A 20 0.46 -4.26 11.25
N LYS A 21 0.79 -5.49 10.84
CA LYS A 21 2.08 -5.83 10.23
C LYS A 21 2.19 -5.22 8.83
N LEU A 22 3.42 -5.10 8.33
CA LEU A 22 3.72 -4.55 6.99
C LEU A 22 2.85 -5.15 5.89
N TRP A 23 2.73 -6.48 5.83
CA TRP A 23 1.96 -7.17 4.79
C TRP A 23 0.45 -6.92 4.91
N GLN A 24 -0.05 -6.62 6.12
CA GLN A 24 -1.45 -6.25 6.33
C GLN A 24 -1.69 -4.82 5.85
N TRP A 25 -0.79 -3.87 6.15
CA TRP A 25 -0.85 -2.51 5.59
C TRP A 25 -0.78 -2.49 4.06
N LYS A 26 0.02 -3.39 3.47
CA LYS A 26 0.01 -3.61 2.02
C LYS A 26 -1.41 -3.92 1.51
N ASN A 27 -2.13 -4.82 2.17
CA ASN A 27 -3.51 -5.16 1.79
C ASN A 27 -4.46 -3.97 1.97
N VAL A 28 -4.30 -3.20 3.05
CA VAL A 28 -5.09 -1.97 3.31
C VAL A 28 -4.92 -0.98 2.16
N PHE A 29 -3.67 -0.68 1.77
CA PHE A 29 -3.41 0.27 0.69
C PHE A 29 -3.89 -0.21 -0.67
N VAL A 30 -3.64 -1.48 -1.01
CA VAL A 30 -4.12 -2.05 -2.28
C VAL A 30 -5.65 -2.00 -2.33
N SER A 31 -6.32 -2.34 -1.21
CA SER A 31 -7.78 -2.26 -1.11
C SER A 31 -8.27 -0.83 -1.30
N GLY A 32 -7.74 0.13 -0.53
CA GLY A 32 -8.18 1.53 -0.59
C GLY A 32 -7.93 2.17 -1.95
N HIS A 33 -6.77 1.90 -2.55
CA HIS A 33 -6.44 2.37 -3.90
C HIS A 33 -7.40 1.81 -4.95
N TRP A 34 -7.71 0.51 -4.88
CA TRP A 34 -8.68 -0.10 -5.79
C TRP A 34 -10.07 0.53 -5.65
N MET A 35 -10.56 0.74 -4.43
CA MET A 35 -11.86 1.38 -4.18
C MET A 35 -11.93 2.78 -4.80
N VAL A 36 -10.91 3.62 -4.56
CA VAL A 36 -10.88 5.00 -5.08
C VAL A 36 -10.78 5.03 -6.60
N THR A 37 -9.94 4.18 -7.19
CA THR A 37 -9.70 4.20 -8.63
C THR A 37 -10.82 3.58 -9.46
N THR A 38 -11.59 2.66 -8.89
CA THR A 38 -12.75 2.05 -9.56
C THR A 38 -14.06 2.75 -9.23
N GLY A 39 -14.09 3.58 -8.19
CA GLY A 39 -15.34 4.18 -7.67
C GLY A 39 -16.29 3.16 -7.07
N ALA A 40 -15.79 1.96 -6.72
CA ALA A 40 -16.61 0.92 -6.11
C ALA A 40 -17.10 1.34 -4.72
N LYS A 41 -18.30 0.88 -4.34
CA LYS A 41 -18.86 1.06 -3.00
C LYS A 41 -18.42 -0.02 -2.01
N GLU A 42 -18.15 -1.22 -2.53
CA GLU A 42 -17.71 -2.38 -1.76
C GLU A 42 -16.52 -3.07 -2.42
N SER A 43 -15.71 -3.74 -1.60
CA SER A 43 -14.54 -4.49 -2.07
C SER A 43 -14.95 -5.94 -2.40
N PRO A 44 -14.30 -6.62 -3.38
CA PRO A 44 -14.63 -8.00 -3.72
C PRO A 44 -14.37 -8.96 -2.54
N LEU A 45 -15.44 -9.52 -1.98
CA LEU A 45 -15.39 -10.51 -0.91
C LEU A 45 -15.87 -11.86 -1.43
N ILE A 46 -15.16 -12.92 -1.08
CA ILE A 46 -15.56 -14.31 -1.34
C ILE A 46 -15.61 -15.10 -0.04
N ARG A 47 -16.34 -16.21 -0.03
CA ARG A 47 -16.30 -17.16 1.08
C ARG A 47 -15.05 -18.03 0.97
N GLY A 48 -14.31 -18.14 2.07
CA GLY A 48 -13.22 -19.08 2.20
C GLY A 48 -13.69 -20.48 2.55
N ILE A 49 -12.72 -21.35 2.83
CA ILE A 49 -12.93 -22.79 3.03
C ILE A 49 -13.75 -23.04 4.30
N GLU A 50 -13.61 -22.19 5.31
CA GLU A 50 -14.32 -22.26 6.59
C GLU A 50 -15.54 -21.31 6.63
N GLY A 51 -15.92 -20.75 5.47
CA GLY A 51 -17.02 -19.79 5.36
C GLY A 51 -16.69 -18.37 5.81
N GLU A 52 -15.43 -18.10 6.16
CA GLU A 52 -14.90 -16.78 6.48
C GLU A 52 -14.94 -15.85 5.26
N LEU A 53 -14.98 -14.54 5.50
CA LEU A 53 -14.90 -13.56 4.42
C LEU A 53 -13.44 -13.33 4.04
N LEU A 54 -13.06 -13.82 2.86
CA LEU A 54 -11.78 -13.54 2.25
C LEU A 54 -11.93 -12.34 1.32
N ASN A 55 -11.05 -11.38 1.51
CA ASN A 55 -10.99 -10.25 0.61
C ASN A 55 -9.83 -10.42 -0.36
N ILE A 56 -10.17 -10.70 -1.62
CA ILE A 56 -9.22 -10.98 -2.69
C ILE A 56 -8.85 -9.69 -3.40
N ARG A 57 -7.56 -9.36 -3.39
CA ARG A 57 -7.04 -8.12 -3.96
C ARG A 57 -6.27 -8.35 -5.24
N GLU A 58 -6.17 -7.27 -6.02
CA GLU A 58 -5.22 -7.14 -7.11
C GLU A 58 -3.80 -7.46 -6.62
N SER A 59 -3.13 -8.40 -7.28
CA SER A 59 -1.76 -8.74 -6.91
C SER A 59 -0.81 -7.62 -7.34
N THR A 60 -0.05 -7.08 -6.38
CA THR A 60 0.99 -6.08 -6.68
C THR A 60 2.07 -6.58 -7.62
N SER A 61 2.30 -7.91 -7.70
CA SER A 61 3.26 -8.47 -8.65
C SER A 61 2.72 -8.49 -10.09
N GLN A 62 1.40 -8.42 -10.26
CA GLN A 62 0.73 -8.37 -11.56
C GLN A 62 0.45 -6.93 -12.02
N MET A 63 0.65 -5.93 -11.14
CA MET A 63 0.45 -4.53 -11.48
C MET A 63 1.51 -4.02 -12.47
N GLY A 64 1.05 -3.41 -13.55
CA GLY A 64 1.92 -2.66 -14.45
C GLY A 64 2.51 -1.40 -13.78
N LYS A 65 3.56 -0.83 -14.37
CA LYS A 65 4.28 0.35 -13.83
C LYS A 65 3.36 1.53 -13.48
N LYS A 66 2.40 1.86 -14.37
CA LYS A 66 1.44 2.96 -14.15
C LYS A 66 0.55 2.70 -12.92
N ARG A 67 0.02 1.49 -12.79
CA ARG A 67 -0.84 1.08 -11.67
C ARG A 67 -0.07 1.10 -10.34
N MET A 68 1.16 0.59 -10.35
CA MET A 68 2.05 0.63 -9.19
C MET A 68 2.42 2.05 -8.77
N SER A 69 2.72 2.95 -9.73
CA SER A 69 2.99 4.37 -9.43
C SER A 69 1.80 5.02 -8.73
N SER A 70 0.60 4.84 -9.30
CA SER A 70 -0.65 5.36 -8.73
C SER A 70 -0.92 4.81 -7.32
N LEU A 71 -0.65 3.53 -7.07
CA LEU A 71 -0.76 2.93 -5.73
C LEU A 71 0.22 3.58 -4.74
N ILE A 72 1.46 3.81 -5.16
CA ILE A 72 2.47 4.43 -4.29
C ILE A 72 2.11 5.89 -4.00
N GLU A 73 1.67 6.66 -4.99
CA GLU A 73 1.20 8.04 -4.81
C GLU A 73 0.05 8.11 -3.81
N TYR A 74 -1.00 7.28 -4.01
CA TYR A 74 -2.13 7.17 -3.09
C TYR A 74 -1.69 6.87 -1.66
N SER A 75 -0.83 5.85 -1.50
CA SER A 75 -0.38 5.39 -0.18
C SER A 75 0.53 6.42 0.50
N THR A 76 1.33 7.15 -0.28
CA THR A 76 2.22 8.21 0.23
C THR A 76 1.41 9.40 0.70
N ALA A 77 0.40 9.83 -0.07
CA ALA A 77 -0.50 10.91 0.31
C ALA A 77 -1.22 10.59 1.64
N TRP A 78 -1.76 9.37 1.77
CA TRP A 78 -2.39 8.94 3.02
C TRP A 78 -1.40 8.92 4.19
N ALA A 79 -0.18 8.40 3.98
CA ALA A 79 0.82 8.31 5.04
C ALA A 79 1.25 9.70 5.54
N VAL A 80 1.50 10.63 4.62
CA VAL A 80 1.84 12.02 4.95
C VAL A 80 0.68 12.71 5.68
N GLN A 81 -0.55 12.55 5.20
CA GLN A 81 -1.74 13.11 5.86
C GLN A 81 -1.93 12.54 7.27
N SER A 82 -1.56 11.28 7.48
CA SER A 82 -1.63 10.60 8.77
C SER A 82 -0.46 10.92 9.71
N GLY A 83 0.47 11.78 9.29
CA GLY A 83 1.63 12.18 10.11
C GLY A 83 2.77 11.16 10.16
N VAL A 84 2.76 10.16 9.28
CA VAL A 84 3.84 9.15 9.20
C VAL A 84 5.12 9.80 8.73
N LYS A 85 6.20 9.62 9.50
CA LYS A 85 7.54 10.04 9.09
C LYS A 85 8.10 9.00 8.13
N LEU A 86 8.00 9.30 6.83
CA LEU A 86 8.52 8.45 5.77
C LEU A 86 10.04 8.54 5.71
N ARG A 87 10.69 7.38 5.55
CA ARG A 87 12.12 7.36 5.26
C ARG A 87 12.38 7.96 3.90
N THR A 88 13.40 8.80 3.80
CA THR A 88 13.93 9.23 2.52
C THR A 88 14.56 8.01 1.84
N THR A 89 13.85 7.35 0.93
CA THR A 89 14.51 6.47 -0.05
C THR A 89 15.11 7.38 -1.12
N ARG A 90 16.19 8.07 -0.78
CA ARG A 90 17.04 8.71 -1.78
C ARG A 90 17.70 7.55 -2.51
N TYR A 91 17.25 7.27 -3.72
CA TYR A 91 18.19 6.75 -4.68
C TYR A 91 19.09 7.94 -4.97
N GLU A 92 20.28 7.96 -4.39
CA GLU A 92 21.33 8.86 -4.85
C GLU A 92 21.70 8.37 -6.25
N TYR A 93 20.98 8.93 -7.22
CA TYR A 93 21.43 8.93 -8.58
C TYR A 93 22.48 10.03 -8.65
N ASN A 94 23.72 9.65 -8.96
CA ASN A 94 24.70 10.64 -9.38
C ASN A 94 24.23 11.34 -10.67
N TYR A 95 24.91 12.40 -11.08
CA TYR A 95 24.58 13.18 -12.28
C TYR A 95 24.44 12.33 -13.57
N TYR A 96 24.91 11.07 -13.56
CA TYR A 96 24.86 10.13 -14.67
C TYR A 96 23.79 9.04 -14.55
N GLY A 97 22.93 9.07 -13.51
CA GLY A 97 21.82 8.13 -13.38
C GLY A 97 22.22 6.70 -12.96
N HIS A 98 23.43 6.50 -12.45
CA HIS A 98 23.83 5.24 -11.83
C HIS A 98 23.47 5.22 -10.34
N ARG A 99 23.13 4.03 -9.83
CA ARG A 99 22.87 3.82 -8.39
C ARG A 99 24.22 3.71 -7.67
N GLU A 100 24.47 4.60 -6.72
CA GLU A 100 25.53 4.44 -5.71
C GLU A 100 25.07 3.56 -4.55
#